data_AF-A0A9D9GX40-F1
#
_entry.id   AF-A0A9D9GX40-F1
#
_cell.length_a   1.000
_cell.length_b   1.000
_cell.length_c   1.000
_cell.angle_alpha   90.00
_cell.angle_beta   90.00
_cell.angle_gamma   90.00
#
_symmetry.space_group_name_H-M   'P 1'
#
loop_
_entity.id
_entity.type
_entity.pdbx_description
1 polymer ?
#
loop_
_entity_poly.entity_id
_entity_poly.type
_entity_poly.pdbx_seq_one_letter_code
_entity_poly.pdbx_strand_id
1 'polypeptide(L)'
;MLTVNEKRYNPNFQAYIKVKDNHAGFHHLKHFLDEKFEFDYCLLNQKKTKNGMSASLLTKKDYDKFLDLLKLNIPIIELKENLAKYLKKKPKKMNAAETITYFNKK
;
A
#
# COMPACT_ATOMS: atom_id res chain seq x y z
N MET A 1 -17.49 13.70 -12.16
CA MET A 1 -17.51 14.89 -11.28
C MET A 1 -16.94 14.49 -9.94
N LEU A 2 -15.87 15.16 -9.49
CA LEU A 2 -15.23 14.93 -8.18
C LEU A 2 -15.92 15.86 -7.17
N THR A 3 -16.48 15.31 -6.09
CA THR A 3 -17.25 16.07 -5.08
C THR A 3 -16.33 16.93 -4.20
N VAL A 4 -16.89 18.02 -3.66
CA VAL A 4 -16.20 19.12 -2.96
C VAL A 4 -15.27 18.66 -1.82
N ASN A 5 -15.46 17.45 -1.26
CA ASN A 5 -14.62 16.89 -0.20
C ASN A 5 -13.23 16.40 -0.66
N GLU A 6 -13.03 16.07 -1.94
CA GLU A 6 -11.72 15.59 -2.44
C GLU A 6 -10.68 16.72 -2.57
N LYS A 7 -11.12 17.99 -2.57
CA LYS A 7 -10.23 19.15 -2.73
C LYS A 7 -9.39 19.47 -1.50
N ARG A 8 -9.76 18.98 -0.31
CA ARG A 8 -9.05 19.28 0.97
C ARG A 8 -8.17 18.13 1.47
N TYR A 9 -8.19 16.98 0.83
CA TYR A 9 -7.39 15.85 1.26
C TYR A 9 -5.93 16.06 0.87
N ASN A 10 -5.06 16.35 1.85
CA ASN A 10 -3.63 16.53 1.65
C ASN A 10 -2.94 15.15 1.48
N PRO A 11 -2.51 14.78 0.25
CA PRO A 11 -2.18 13.40 -0.09
C PRO A 11 -0.71 13.08 0.18
N ASN A 12 -0.09 13.65 1.22
CA ASN A 12 1.34 13.43 1.53
C ASN A 12 1.61 12.00 2.05
N PHE A 13 1.26 11.00 1.24
CA PHE A 13 1.48 9.58 1.42
C PHE A 13 2.95 9.30 1.30
N GLN A 14 3.56 8.77 2.36
CA GLN A 14 4.99 8.61 2.40
C GLN A 14 5.42 7.34 1.67
N ALA A 15 4.68 6.24 1.81
CA ALA A 15 4.99 4.95 1.22
C ALA A 15 3.74 4.29 0.61
N TYR A 16 3.61 4.40 -0.71
CA TYR A 16 2.73 3.54 -1.50
C TYR A 16 3.62 2.66 -2.39
N ILE A 17 3.77 1.40 -2.01
CA ILE A 17 4.68 0.46 -2.67
C ILE A 17 3.86 -0.68 -3.25
N LYS A 18 4.10 -1.04 -4.51
CA LYS A 18 3.58 -2.26 -5.12
C LYS A 18 4.71 -3.28 -5.13
N VAL A 19 4.62 -4.25 -4.24
CA VAL A 19 5.59 -5.33 -4.13
C VAL A 19 5.18 -6.47 -5.05
N LYS A 20 6.15 -7.05 -5.78
CA LYS A 20 5.98 -8.32 -6.48
C LYS A 20 7.24 -9.16 -6.30
N ASP A 21 7.07 -10.39 -5.83
CA ASP A 21 8.18 -11.32 -5.65
C ASP A 21 7.71 -12.77 -5.77
N ASN A 22 8.64 -13.73 -5.75
CA ASN A 22 8.33 -15.15 -5.57
C ASN A 22 7.71 -15.41 -4.17
N HIS A 23 7.16 -16.61 -3.97
CA HIS A 23 6.47 -16.94 -2.72
C HIS A 23 7.39 -16.82 -1.49
N ALA A 24 8.64 -17.25 -1.59
CA ALA A 24 9.60 -17.21 -0.49
C ALA A 24 9.99 -15.76 -0.13
N GLY A 25 10.31 -14.94 -1.13
CA GLY A 25 10.62 -13.52 -0.96
C GLY A 25 9.44 -12.75 -0.37
N PHE A 26 8.23 -13.02 -0.85
CA PHE A 26 7.02 -12.39 -0.30
C PHE A 26 6.74 -12.83 1.15
N HIS A 27 7.00 -14.09 1.48
CA HIS A 27 6.91 -14.60 2.86
C HIS A 27 7.93 -13.93 3.78
N HIS A 28 9.19 -13.79 3.34
CA HIS A 28 10.23 -13.08 4.09
C HIS A 28 9.87 -11.61 4.31
N LEU A 29 9.33 -10.94 3.29
CA LEU A 29 8.83 -9.58 3.46
C LEU A 29 7.74 -9.51 4.53
N LYS A 30 6.76 -10.42 4.49
CA LYS A 30 5.67 -10.41 5.46
C LYS A 30 6.20 -10.57 6.90
N HIS A 31 7.10 -11.53 7.11
CA HIS A 31 7.76 -11.72 8.40
C HIS A 31 8.48 -10.45 8.88
N PHE A 32 9.29 -9.84 8.01
CA PHE A 32 9.96 -8.58 8.31
C PHE A 32 8.98 -7.46 8.68
N LEU A 33 7.86 -7.34 7.96
CA LEU A 33 6.86 -6.31 8.23
C LEU A 33 6.15 -6.58 9.57
N ASP A 34 5.85 -7.83 9.88
CA ASP A 34 5.24 -8.26 11.15
C ASP A 34 6.17 -7.92 12.33
N GLU A 35 7.47 -8.22 12.21
CA GLU A 35 8.48 -7.91 13.23
C GLU A 35 8.72 -6.41 13.38
N LYS A 36 8.88 -5.69 12.27
CA LYS A 36 9.32 -4.29 12.30
C LYS A 36 8.20 -3.32 12.64
N PHE A 37 6.97 -3.65 12.25
CA PHE A 37 5.85 -2.73 12.37
C PHE A 37 4.77 -3.24 13.33
N GLU A 38 4.85 -4.43 13.92
CA GLU A 38 3.84 -4.93 14.88
C GLU A 38 2.39 -4.68 14.40
N PHE A 39 2.09 -5.04 13.15
CA PHE A 39 0.79 -4.82 12.48
C PHE A 39 0.51 -3.38 12.01
N ASP A 40 1.46 -2.47 12.13
CA ASP A 40 1.36 -1.07 11.70
C ASP A 40 1.57 -0.87 10.18
N TYR A 41 1.05 -1.82 9.41
CA TYR A 41 1.12 -1.86 7.96
C TYR A 41 -0.12 -2.56 7.37
N CYS A 42 -0.41 -2.31 6.09
CA CYS A 42 -1.49 -2.95 5.38
C CYS A 42 -1.03 -3.44 4.00
N LEU A 43 -1.32 -4.71 3.71
CA LEU A 43 -1.17 -5.30 2.39
C LEU A 43 -2.52 -5.38 1.68
N LEU A 44 -2.74 -4.44 0.77
CA LEU A 44 -3.91 -4.37 -0.11
C LEU A 44 -3.68 -5.16 -1.41
N ASN A 45 -4.76 -5.59 -2.04
CA ASN A 45 -4.74 -6.23 -3.36
C ASN A 45 -3.74 -7.40 -3.47
N GLN A 46 -3.65 -8.21 -2.42
CA GLN A 46 -2.83 -9.41 -2.43
C GLN A 46 -3.35 -10.35 -3.51
N LYS A 47 -2.51 -10.67 -4.48
CA LYS A 47 -2.84 -11.54 -5.61
C LYS A 47 -1.70 -12.52 -5.86
N LYS A 48 -2.05 -13.80 -5.99
CA LYS A 48 -1.15 -14.82 -6.55
C LYS A 48 -0.95 -14.53 -8.03
N THR A 49 0.27 -14.69 -8.49
CA THR A 49 0.69 -14.53 -9.88
C THR A 49 1.40 -15.82 -10.32
N LYS A 50 1.59 -16.00 -11.63
CA LYS A 50 2.30 -17.18 -12.17
C LYS A 50 3.67 -17.44 -11.50
N ASN A 51 4.35 -16.36 -11.08
CA ASN A 51 5.73 -16.43 -10.59
C ASN A 51 5.85 -16.08 -9.09
N GLY A 52 4.74 -16.05 -8.32
CA GLY A 52 4.77 -15.65 -6.91
C GLY A 52 3.58 -14.82 -6.47
N MET A 53 3.81 -13.80 -5.67
CA MET A 53 2.78 -12.93 -5.10
C MET A 53 3.02 -11.46 -5.43
N SER A 54 1.94 -10.69 -5.46
CA SER A 54 1.98 -9.24 -5.55
C SER A 54 0.99 -8.60 -4.59
N ALA A 55 1.35 -7.44 -4.05
CA ALA A 55 0.49 -6.67 -3.15
C ALA A 55 0.85 -5.19 -3.19
N SER A 56 -0.07 -4.37 -2.71
CA SER A 56 0.15 -2.95 -2.44
C SER A 56 0.34 -2.76 -0.94
N LEU A 57 1.50 -2.28 -0.54
CA LEU A 57 1.88 -2.03 0.84
C LEU A 57 1.69 -0.56 1.20
N LEU A 58 0.98 -0.34 2.31
CA LEU A 58 0.82 0.94 3.01
C LEU A 58 1.36 0.80 4.43
N THR A 59 2.03 1.83 4.94
CA THR A 59 2.39 1.92 6.37
C THR A 59 1.25 2.56 7.17
N LYS A 60 1.24 2.51 8.51
CA LYS A 60 0.18 3.11 9.35
C LYS A 60 -0.27 4.49 8.93
N LYS A 61 0.67 5.42 8.79
CA LYS A 61 0.36 6.81 8.40
C LYS A 61 -0.37 6.89 7.05
N ASP A 62 -0.12 5.92 6.17
CA ASP A 62 -0.75 5.77 4.87
C ASP A 62 -2.05 4.94 4.95
N TYR A 63 -2.16 4.04 5.92
CA TYR A 63 -3.37 3.25 6.21
C TYR A 63 -4.46 4.08 6.88
N ASP A 64 -4.16 4.89 7.89
CA ASP A 64 -5.13 5.81 8.53
C ASP A 64 -5.75 6.73 7.49
N LYS A 65 -4.90 7.20 6.59
CA LYS A 65 -5.28 7.99 5.42
C LYS A 65 -6.18 7.22 4.45
N PHE A 66 -5.89 5.96 4.18
CA PHE A 66 -6.78 5.09 3.42
C PHE A 66 -8.16 4.93 4.11
N LEU A 67 -8.19 4.82 5.44
CA LEU A 67 -9.44 4.79 6.21
C LEU A 67 -10.21 6.12 6.09
N ASP A 68 -9.53 7.26 6.07
CA ASP A 68 -10.18 8.55 5.84
C ASP A 68 -10.83 8.64 4.45
N LEU A 69 -10.22 8.04 3.43
CA LEU A 69 -10.83 7.95 2.10
C LEU A 69 -12.07 7.06 2.10
N LEU A 70 -12.10 5.99 2.90
CA LEU A 70 -13.31 5.16 3.06
C LEU A 70 -14.46 5.94 3.71
N LYS A 71 -14.18 6.88 4.62
CA LYS A 71 -15.19 7.74 5.25
C LYS A 71 -15.87 8.70 4.27
N LEU A 72 -15.32 8.89 3.06
CA LEU A 72 -15.91 9.73 2.01
C LEU A 72 -17.01 9.00 1.20
N ASN A 73 -17.54 7.88 1.70
CA ASN A 73 -18.51 7.02 1.00
C ASN A 73 -18.02 6.52 -0.36
N ILE A 74 -16.69 6.42 -0.55
CA ILE A 74 -16.10 5.80 -1.74
C ILE A 74 -16.17 4.28 -1.56
N PRO A 75 -16.71 3.53 -2.53
CA PRO A 75 -16.74 2.07 -2.46
C PRO A 75 -15.33 1.50 -2.24
N ILE A 76 -15.18 0.55 -1.29
CA ILE A 76 -13.88 -0.03 -0.96
C ILE A 76 -13.19 -0.69 -2.16
N ILE A 77 -13.98 -1.24 -3.10
CA ILE A 77 -13.47 -1.85 -4.33
C ILE A 77 -12.90 -0.77 -5.25
N GLU A 78 -13.65 0.31 -5.49
CA GLU A 78 -13.19 1.47 -6.27
C GLU A 78 -11.91 2.07 -5.67
N LEU A 79 -11.86 2.21 -4.35
CA LEU A 79 -10.67 2.75 -3.67
C LEU A 79 -9.46 1.81 -3.81
N LYS A 80 -9.65 0.49 -3.67
CA LYS A 80 -8.57 -0.50 -3.79
C LYS A 80 -8.01 -0.56 -5.21
N GLU A 81 -8.85 -0.51 -6.23
CA GLU A 81 -8.44 -0.61 -7.63
C GLU A 81 -7.85 0.70 -8.15
N ASN A 82 -8.43 1.83 -7.73
CA ASN A 82 -8.05 3.17 -8.19
C ASN A 82 -7.26 3.96 -7.15
N LEU A 83 -6.61 3.30 -6.17
CA LEU A 83 -5.91 3.98 -5.08
C LEU A 83 -4.93 5.06 -5.59
N ALA A 84 -4.20 4.78 -6.67
CA ALA A 84 -3.27 5.74 -7.28
C ALA A 84 -3.93 7.06 -7.72
N LYS A 85 -5.20 7.03 -8.14
CA LYS A 85 -6.01 8.20 -8.54
C LYS A 85 -6.32 9.05 -7.32
N TYR A 86 -6.81 8.44 -6.25
CA TYR A 86 -7.15 9.13 -5.01
C TYR A 86 -5.92 9.67 -4.28
N LEU A 87 -4.80 8.93 -4.34
CA LEU A 87 -3.53 9.36 -3.78
C LEU A 87 -2.79 10.38 -4.64
N LYS A 88 -3.25 10.63 -5.88
CA LYS A 88 -2.55 11.41 -6.91
C LYS A 88 -1.07 11.00 -7.04
N LYS A 89 -0.77 9.72 -6.80
CA LYS A 89 0.59 9.18 -6.70
C LYS A 89 0.62 7.74 -7.20
N LYS A 90 1.60 7.45 -8.06
CA LYS A 90 1.85 6.09 -8.53
C LYS A 90 2.61 5.28 -7.47
N PRO A 91 2.35 3.98 -7.33
CA PRO A 91 3.10 3.16 -6.40
C PRO A 91 4.55 3.01 -6.89
N LYS A 92 5.50 3.01 -5.95
CA LYS A 92 6.85 2.53 -6.23
C LYS A 92 6.80 1.03 -6.43
N LYS A 93 7.32 0.51 -7.54
CA LYS A 93 7.38 -0.93 -7.79
C LYS A 93 8.69 -1.45 -7.25
N MET A 94 8.64 -2.46 -6.38
CA MET A 94 9.80 -3.05 -5.74
C MET A 94 9.61 -4.56 -5.59
N ASN A 95 10.70 -5.30 -5.46
CA ASN A 95 10.68 -6.66 -4.95
C ASN A 95 10.74 -6.66 -3.40
N ALA A 96 10.70 -7.85 -2.77
CA ALA A 96 10.71 -7.97 -1.33
C ALA A 96 12.00 -7.41 -0.71
N ALA A 97 13.17 -7.77 -1.25
CA ALA A 97 14.47 -7.34 -0.73
C ALA A 97 14.66 -5.81 -0.84
N GLU A 98 14.25 -5.21 -1.95
CA GLU A 98 14.24 -3.76 -2.15
C GLU A 98 13.31 -3.06 -1.15
N THR A 99 12.14 -3.66 -0.88
CA THR A 99 11.18 -3.13 0.08
C THR A 99 11.73 -3.16 1.50
N ILE A 100 12.34 -4.29 1.91
CA ILE A 100 13.00 -4.44 3.22
C ILE A 100 14.11 -3.39 3.35
N THR A 101 14.96 -3.26 2.33
CA THR A 101 16.04 -2.26 2.31
C THR A 101 15.52 -0.84 2.41
N TYR A 102 14.42 -0.52 1.70
CA TYR A 102 13.77 0.78 1.75
C TYR A 102 13.31 1.14 3.17
N PHE A 103 12.74 0.18 3.91
CA PHE A 103 12.29 0.42 5.29
C PHE A 103 13.42 0.36 6.33
N ASN A 104 14.58 -0.20 6.01
CA ASN A 104 15.75 -0.17 6.90
C ASN A 104 16.56 1.13 6.78
N LYS A 105 16.45 1.85 5.65
CA LYS A 105 17.15 3.13 5.43
C LYS A 105 16.36 4.37 5.84
N LYS A 106 15.13 4.19 6.32
CA LYS A 106 14.16 5.24 6.59
C LYS A 106 13.80 5.24 8.06
#